data_AF-A0A966WTG0-F1
#
_entry.id   AF-A0A966WTG0-F1
#
_cell.length_a   1.000
_cell.length_b   1.000
_cell.length_c   1.000
_cell.angle_alpha   90.00
_cell.angle_beta   90.00
_cell.angle_gamma   90.00
#
_symmetry.space_group_name_H-M   'P 1'
#
loop_
_entity.id
_entity.type
_entity.pdbx_description
1 polymer ?
#
loop_
_entity_poly.entity_id
_entity_poly.type
_entity_poly.pdbx_seq_one_letter_code
_entity_poly.pdbx_strand_id
1 'polypeptide(L)' 'PGAVAIDGDTAFVEWEMGLKIKGIEFIYPGASRLRFNSEGRIADHRDYFDFVGPTFGPVPLVGGFVRWLYGRFVD' A
#
# COMPACT_ATOMS: atom_id res chain seq x y z
N PRO A 1 -4.90 12.27 -3.41
CA PRO A 1 -4.59 11.90 -2.00
C PRO A 1 -5.85 12.09 -1.17
N GLY A 2 -6.33 11.05 -0.50
CA GLY A 2 -7.60 11.08 0.24
C GLY A 2 -7.48 11.77 1.60
N ALA A 3 -6.32 11.67 2.24
CA ALA A 3 -6.00 12.30 3.52
C ALA A 3 -4.51 12.66 3.64
N VAL A 4 -4.22 13.67 4.46
CA VAL A 4 -2.86 14.06 4.87
C VAL A 4 -2.86 14.33 6.38
N ALA A 5 -1.86 13.81 7.08
CA ALA A 5 -1.62 14.11 8.51
C ALA A 5 -0.16 14.54 8.71
N ILE A 6 0.07 15.53 9.57
CA ILE A 6 1.40 16.08 9.83
C ILE A 6 1.60 16.20 11.33
N ASP A 7 2.75 15.75 11.82
CA ASP A 7 3.20 15.93 13.20
C ASP A 7 4.72 16.16 13.20
N GLY A 8 5.15 17.33 13.70
CA GLY A 8 6.55 17.76 13.70
C GLY A 8 7.20 17.71 12.31
N ASP A 9 8.27 16.91 12.17
CA ASP A 9 9.03 16.70 10.94
C ASP A 9 8.47 15.58 10.06
N THR A 10 7.32 15.00 10.43
CA THR A 10 6.78 13.79 9.81
C THR A 10 5.42 14.08 9.17
N ALA A 11 5.23 13.61 7.93
CA ALA A 11 3.95 13.65 7.23
C ALA A 11 3.53 12.25 6.78
N PHE A 12 2.23 11.99 6.83
CA PHE A 12 1.58 10.86 6.18
C PHE A 12 0.69 11.35 5.05
N VAL A 13 0.79 10.70 3.89
CA VAL A 13 -0.04 11.01 2.71
C VAL A 13 -0.69 9.73 2.23
N GLU A 14 -2.01 9.70 2.22
CA GLU A 14 -2.80 8.59 1.65
C GLU A 14 -2.85 8.69 0.12
N TRP A 15 -2.73 7.55 -0.55
CA TRP A 15 -2.75 7.43 -2.01
C TRP A 15 -3.34 6.11 -2.47
N GLU A 16 -3.65 6.04 -3.76
CA GLU A 16 -3.97 4.81 -4.47
C GLU A 16 -3.00 4.65 -5.64
N MET A 17 -2.46 3.45 -5.82
CA MET A 17 -1.61 3.08 -6.94
C MET A 17 -2.36 2.13 -7.86
N GLY A 18 -2.41 2.46 -9.15
CA GLY A 18 -3.00 1.58 -10.17
C GLY A 18 -1.93 0.81 -10.94
N LEU A 19 -2.14 -0.49 -11.14
CA LEU A 19 -1.33 -1.34 -12.03
C LEU A 19 -2.25 -2.05 -13.01
N LYS A 20 -1.91 -2.02 -14.30
CA LYS A 20 -2.69 -2.69 -15.35
C LYS A 20 -1.85 -3.75 -16.07
N ILE A 21 -2.27 -5.02 -16.00
CA ILE A 21 -1.58 -6.16 -16.63
C ILE A 21 -2.59 -6.94 -17.46
N LYS A 22 -2.33 -7.11 -18.76
CA LYS A 22 -3.20 -7.88 -19.68
C LYS A 22 -4.68 -7.50 -19.62
N GLY A 23 -4.98 -6.22 -19.40
CA GLY A 23 -6.34 -5.70 -19.31
C GLY A 23 -6.99 -5.81 -17.92
N ILE A 24 -6.34 -6.48 -16.96
CA ILE A 24 -6.77 -6.54 -15.56
C ILE A 24 -6.16 -5.35 -14.81
N GLU A 25 -6.99 -4.63 -14.07
CA GLU A 25 -6.60 -3.50 -13.24
C GLU A 25 -6.52 -3.91 -11.77
N PHE A 26 -5.46 -3.47 -11.11
CA PHE A 26 -5.20 -3.67 -9.69
C PHE A 26 -5.04 -2.30 -9.04
N ILE A 27 -5.81 -2.02 -8.00
CA ILE A 27 -5.74 -0.78 -7.24
C ILE A 27 -5.21 -1.10 -5.84
N TYR A 28 -4.13 -0.44 -5.47
CA TYR A 28 -3.46 -0.62 -4.17
C TYR A 28 -3.67 0.64 -3.34
N PRO A 29 -4.55 0.61 -2.32
CA PRO A 29 -4.61 1.68 -1.33
C PRO A 29 -3.35 1.64 -0.47
N GLY A 30 -2.81 2.81 -0.16
CA GLY A 30 -1.60 2.93 0.63
C GLY A 30 -1.40 4.31 1.25
N ALA A 31 -0.34 4.42 2.02
CA ALA A 31 0.10 5.69 2.57
C ALA A 31 1.64 5.75 2.62
N SER A 32 2.19 6.93 2.37
CA SER A 32 3.61 7.20 2.52
C SER A 32 3.86 7.94 3.82
N ARG A 33 4.82 7.47 4.63
CA ARG A 33 5.44 8.27 5.70
C ARG A 33 6.66 8.98 5.13
N LEU A 34 6.69 10.29 5.29
CA LEU A 34 7.79 11.17 4.89
C LEU A 34 8.36 11.83 6.14
N ARG A 35 9.68 11.78 6.35
CA ARG A 35 10.36 12.64 7.34
C ARG A 35 11.17 13.69 6.63
N PHE A 36 11.08 14.92 7.10
CA PHE A 36 11.77 16.07 6.54
C PHE A 36 12.98 16.45 7.40
N ASN A 37 14.07 16.86 6.77
CA ASN A 37 15.19 17.47 7.48
C ASN A 37 14.95 18.97 7.73
N SER A 38 15.90 19.64 8.40
CA SER A 38 15.85 21.08 8.68
C SER A 38 15.84 21.98 7.44
N GLU A 39 16.21 21.44 6.26
CA GLU A 39 16.14 22.15 4.97
C GLU A 39 14.78 21.96 4.27
N GLY A 40 13.83 21.26 4.91
CA GLY A 40 12.53 20.94 4.34
C GLY A 40 12.57 19.88 3.22
N ARG A 41 13.65 19.10 3.14
CA ARG A 41 13.80 18.00 2.17
C ARG A 41 13.44 16.67 2.80
N ILE A 42 12.88 15.76 2.01
CA ILE A 42 12.59 14.39 2.45
C ILE A 42 13.92 13.69 2.75
N ALA A 43 14.10 13.26 4.00
CA ALA A 43 15.28 12.56 4.49
C ALA A 43 15.03 11.06 4.73
N ASP A 44 13.77 10.67 4.97
CA ASP A 44 13.32 9.28 5.07
C ASP A 44 11.96 9.15 4.40
N HIS A 45 11.78 8.06 3.65
CA HIS A 45 10.53 7.74 2.98
C HIS A 45 10.24 6.24 3.15
N ARG A 46 9.04 5.93 3.62
CA ARG A 46 8.52 4.56 3.71
C ARG A 46 7.09 4.50 3.21
N ASP A 47 6.80 3.49 2.41
CA ASP A 47 5.44 3.20 1.93
C ASP A 47 4.81 2.04 2.71
N TYR A 48 3.54 2.21 3.03
CA TYR A 48 2.66 1.19 3.60
C TYR A 48 1.53 0.95 2.61
N PHE A 49 1.40 -0.27 2.09
CA PHE A 49 0.29 -0.65 1.22
C PHE A 49 0.03 -2.15 1.35
N ASP A 50 -1.22 -2.56 1.12
CA ASP A 50 -1.57 -3.97 1.00
C ASP A 50 -1.33 -4.45 -0.43
N PHE A 51 -0.28 -5.25 -0.63
CA PHE A 51 -0.02 -5.90 -1.91
C PHE A 51 -0.91 -7.13 -2.12
N VAL A 52 -1.20 -7.88 -1.06
CA VAL A 52 -1.76 -9.24 -1.17
C VAL A 52 -3.22 -9.21 -1.57
N GLY A 53 -4.02 -8.35 -0.93
CA GLY A 53 -5.46 -8.24 -1.19
C GLY A 53 -5.76 -7.93 -2.66
N PRO A 54 -5.23 -6.82 -3.21
CA PRO A 54 -5.46 -6.44 -4.60
C PRO A 54 -4.84 -7.42 -5.60
N THR A 55 -3.60 -7.89 -5.39
CA THR A 55 -2.90 -8.76 -6.38
C THR A 55 -3.51 -10.16 -6.49
N PHE A 56 -3.87 -10.80 -5.37
CA PHE A 56 -4.31 -12.20 -5.38
C PHE A 56 -5.82 -12.39 -5.33
N GLY A 57 -6.58 -11.39 -4.87
CA GLY A 57 -8.04 -11.43 -4.87
C GLY A 57 -8.68 -11.80 -6.22
N PRO A 58 -8.29 -11.19 -7.35
CA PRO A 58 -8.94 -11.42 -8.63
C PRO A 58 -8.45 -12.67 -9.40
N VAL A 59 -7.50 -13.45 -8.87
CA VAL A 59 -6.94 -14.62 -9.58
C VAL A 59 -7.70 -15.90 -9.17
N PRO A 60 -8.49 -16.54 -10.06
CA PRO A 60 -9.46 -17.58 -9.67
C PRO A 60 -8.90 -18.84 -8.99
N LEU A 61 -7.62 -19.17 -9.22
CA LEU A 61 -6.95 -20.35 -8.63
C LEU A 61 -5.96 -19.98 -7.51
N VAL A 62 -5.29 -18.83 -7.64
CA VAL A 62 -4.31 -18.37 -6.65
C VAL A 62 -5.02 -17.68 -5.47
N GLY A 63 -6.11 -16.96 -5.70
CA GLY A 63 -6.89 -16.30 -4.65
C GLY A 63 -7.48 -17.29 -3.63
N GLY A 64 -7.97 -18.45 -4.08
CA GLY A 64 -8.45 -19.51 -3.20
C GLY A 64 -7.33 -20.11 -2.34
N PHE A 65 -6.17 -20.41 -2.94
CA PHE A 65 -5.00 -20.93 -2.24
C PHE A 65 -4.39 -19.93 -1.27
N VAL A 66 -4.21 -18.67 -1.68
CA VAL A 66 -3.67 -17.59 -0.84
C VAL A 66 -4.61 -17.29 0.34
N ARG A 67 -5.92 -17.25 0.12
CA ARG A 67 -6.92 -17.07 1.21
C ARG A 67 -6.87 -18.21 2.23
N TRP A 68 -6.73 -19.45 1.75
CA TRP A 68 -6.54 -20.61 2.63
C TRP A 68 -5.22 -20.51 3.43
N LEU A 69 -4.12 -20.10 2.78
CA LEU A 69 -2.81 -19.99 3.41
C LEU A 69 -2.78 -18.88 4.47
N TYR A 70 -3.35 -17.72 4.16
CA TYR A 70 -3.37 -16.55 5.05
C TYR A 70 -4.14 -16.83 6.35
N GLY A 71 -5.29 -17.51 6.27
CA GLY A 71 -6.06 -17.94 7.45
C GLY A 71 -5.39 -19.02 8.30
N ARG A 72 -4.21 -19.52 7.88
CA ARG A 72 -3.40 -20.48 8.65
C ARG A 72 -2.26 -19.81 9.42
N PHE A 73 -1.95 -18.55 9.11
CA PHE A 73 -0.78 -17.83 9.64
C PHE A 73 -1.11 -16.47 10.25
N VAL A 74 -2.34 -16.00 10.10
CA VAL A 74 -2.87 -14.80 10.74
C VAL A 74 -4.02 -15.25 11.65
N ASP A 75 -3.85 -15.07 12.96
CA ASP A 75 -4.90 -15.29 13.97
C ASP A 75 -6.07 -14.31 13.82
#